data_AF-A0A2C9LPP2-F1
#
_entry.id   AF-A0A2C9LPP2-F1
#
_cell.length_a   1.000
_cell.length_b   1.000
_cell.length_c   1.000
_cell.angle_alpha   90.00
_cell.angle_beta   90.00
_cell.angle_gamma   90.00
#
_symmetry.space_group_name_H-M   'P 1'
#
loop_
_entity.id
_entity.type
_entity.pdbx_description
1 polymer ?
#
loop_
_entity_poly.entity_id
_entity_poly.type
_entity_poly.pdbx_seq_one_letter_code
_entity_poly.pdbx_strand_id
1 'polypeptide(L)'
;MSKGRLKEKDHKCIQRNYLFIKENIEALYLLDYLFQSEVITLDDKEKISQGKNQSERNEYLLMTILNSGPGDAFNHFIKSLERQYKHVKERILRLDEADEIVELNQPDFKQSKAEYASTCARPFNRAEKAAQLYEVDCHDSACAASLRDQDLNCEGRHNEMIAEDQFTIERLPTEYRQRDIFELTKAIASLTVRLLVKHVSDTRPTYFPNTSIPFPLYDKRGQDFCSNGSGRISDVEEQNKVFFCRCMKCINSDSPSRKWWSIKIFTSVSVVFDNDEARNTSCSVFQEDTNLFSTLQNCKMLWKCDESDLCLIEAACCDEMLCNKIFSVILHLNKIWKGLHKIFKHLESKTERLIIVVSYVHGFRKCISIGGGVNLGKLLGLGFDRFIYNAPVCDGCTGGPVYALGMNWFKEEYVHSGHENARDIAKLVADFKKHLDLESRALLHMSNHNELGRSSIWRQE
;
A
#
# COMPACT_ATOMS: atom_id res chain seq x y z
N MET A 1 -42.10 3.00 12.30
CA MET A 1 -41.30 1.77 12.45
C MET A 1 -39.96 2.16 13.08
N SER A 2 -39.47 1.41 14.08
CA SER A 2 -38.15 1.69 14.64
C SER A 2 -37.07 1.32 13.61
N LYS A 3 -36.38 2.33 13.08
CA LYS A 3 -35.23 2.15 12.19
C LYS A 3 -34.15 1.38 12.95
N GLY A 4 -33.77 0.20 12.43
CA GLY A 4 -32.71 -0.64 13.00
C GLY A 4 -31.39 -0.52 12.24
N ARG A 5 -30.40 -1.34 12.58
CA ARG A 5 -29.20 -1.49 11.74
C ARG A 5 -29.42 -2.58 10.70
N LEU A 6 -28.90 -2.37 9.49
CA LEU A 6 -28.82 -3.38 8.43
C LEU A 6 -28.13 -4.66 8.95
N LYS A 7 -28.38 -5.83 8.32
CA LYS A 7 -27.64 -7.07 8.64
C LYS A 7 -26.13 -6.82 8.51
N GLU A 8 -25.35 -7.38 9.43
CA GLU A 8 -23.89 -7.12 9.51
C GLU A 8 -23.16 -7.39 8.19
N LYS A 9 -23.54 -8.47 7.48
CA LYS A 9 -22.99 -8.83 6.17
C LYS A 9 -23.24 -7.71 5.14
N ASP A 10 -24.51 -7.35 4.96
CA ASP A 10 -24.95 -6.31 4.03
C ASP A 10 -24.32 -4.94 4.38
N HIS A 11 -24.16 -4.65 5.67
CA HIS A 11 -23.56 -3.42 6.16
C HIS A 11 -22.10 -3.31 5.70
N LYS A 12 -21.31 -4.37 5.90
CA LYS A 12 -19.92 -4.45 5.44
C LYS A 12 -19.83 -4.32 3.91
N CYS A 13 -20.79 -4.90 3.20
CA CYS A 13 -20.83 -4.84 1.74
C CYS A 13 -20.97 -3.40 1.22
N ILE A 14 -21.90 -2.63 1.80
CA ILE A 14 -22.03 -1.19 1.49
C ILE A 14 -20.78 -0.42 1.93
N GLN A 15 -20.26 -0.65 3.13
CA GLN A 15 -19.08 0.08 3.65
C GLN A 15 -17.84 -0.06 2.76
N ARG A 16 -17.54 -1.28 2.30
CA ARG A 16 -16.37 -1.53 1.43
C ARG A 16 -16.49 -0.85 0.07
N ASN A 17 -17.72 -0.71 -0.42
CA ASN A 17 -18.01 -0.09 -1.71
C ASN A 17 -18.45 1.37 -1.57
N TYR A 18 -18.36 1.97 -0.38
CA TYR A 18 -19.04 3.23 -0.07
C TYR A 18 -18.66 4.37 -1.02
N LEU A 19 -17.35 4.62 -1.20
CA LEU A 19 -16.85 5.67 -2.10
C LEU A 19 -17.24 5.40 -3.55
N PHE A 20 -17.03 4.16 -4.01
CA PHE A 20 -17.39 3.77 -5.36
C PHE A 20 -18.88 3.96 -5.65
N ILE A 21 -19.77 3.50 -4.75
CA ILE A 21 -21.22 3.67 -4.91
C ILE A 21 -21.57 5.16 -4.92
N LYS A 22 -21.03 5.93 -3.96
CA LYS A 22 -21.28 7.37 -3.83
C LYS A 22 -20.88 8.15 -5.09
N GLU A 23 -19.86 7.71 -5.82
CA GLU A 23 -19.39 8.37 -7.04
C GLU A 23 -20.11 7.89 -8.32
N ASN A 24 -20.72 6.70 -8.32
CA ASN A 24 -21.20 6.04 -9.54
C ASN A 24 -22.73 5.88 -9.64
N ILE A 25 -23.51 6.45 -8.71
CA ILE A 25 -24.98 6.47 -8.79
C ILE A 25 -25.53 7.90 -8.77
N GLU A 26 -26.78 8.10 -9.14
CA GLU A 26 -27.54 9.33 -8.83
C GLU A 26 -28.80 8.90 -8.05
N ALA A 27 -28.82 9.25 -6.77
CA ALA A 27 -29.83 8.83 -5.80
C ALA A 27 -31.26 9.09 -6.27
N LEU A 28 -31.50 10.21 -6.96
CA LEU A 28 -32.83 10.60 -7.44
C LEU A 28 -33.51 9.52 -8.29
N TYR A 29 -32.75 8.76 -9.09
CA TYR A 29 -33.33 7.70 -9.93
C TYR A 29 -33.72 6.43 -9.15
N LEU A 30 -33.29 6.32 -7.90
CA LEU A 30 -33.56 5.16 -7.04
C LEU A 30 -34.71 5.43 -6.05
N LEU A 31 -34.99 6.71 -5.74
CA LEU A 31 -35.90 7.11 -4.66
C LEU A 31 -37.33 6.58 -4.80
N ASP A 32 -37.91 6.66 -6.00
CA ASP A 32 -39.31 6.24 -6.21
C ASP A 32 -39.49 4.75 -5.93
N TYR A 33 -38.55 3.93 -6.42
CA TYR A 33 -38.55 2.49 -6.17
C TYR A 33 -38.36 2.19 -4.68
N LEU A 34 -37.37 2.83 -4.04
CA LEU A 34 -37.06 2.58 -2.64
C LEU A 34 -38.18 3.03 -1.69
N PHE A 35 -38.87 4.11 -2.02
CA PHE A 35 -40.06 4.58 -1.31
C PHE A 35 -41.23 3.60 -1.50
N GLN A 36 -41.47 3.15 -2.73
CA GLN A 36 -42.52 2.16 -3.03
C GLN A 36 -42.27 0.82 -2.30
N SER A 37 -41.01 0.42 -2.12
CA SER A 37 -40.65 -0.77 -1.35
C SER A 37 -40.53 -0.55 0.16
N GLU A 38 -40.96 0.61 0.67
CA GLU A 38 -40.93 0.97 2.10
C GLU A 38 -39.52 0.93 2.74
N VAL A 39 -38.46 1.08 1.94
CA VAL A 39 -37.07 1.10 2.43
C VAL A 39 -36.70 2.46 3.01
N ILE A 40 -37.28 3.52 2.43
CA ILE A 40 -37.13 4.91 2.86
C ILE A 40 -38.51 5.52 3.11
N THR A 41 -38.60 6.47 4.04
CA THR A 41 -39.84 7.20 4.31
C THR A 41 -40.01 8.40 3.36
N LEU A 42 -41.16 9.07 3.43
CA LEU A 42 -41.37 10.31 2.69
C LEU A 42 -40.36 11.38 3.11
N ASP A 43 -40.14 11.54 4.42
CA ASP A 43 -39.14 12.48 4.95
C ASP A 43 -37.72 12.18 4.45
N ASP A 44 -37.34 10.90 4.36
CA ASP A 44 -36.05 10.50 3.80
C ASP A 44 -35.95 10.90 2.32
N LYS A 45 -37.01 10.66 1.55
CA LYS A 45 -37.09 10.99 0.12
C LYS A 45 -36.93 12.50 -0.09
N GLU A 46 -37.63 13.33 0.68
CA GLU A 46 -37.51 14.79 0.62
C GLU A 46 -36.10 15.24 1.00
N LYS A 47 -35.56 14.73 2.10
CA LYS A 47 -34.21 15.07 2.57
C LYS A 47 -33.13 14.72 1.56
N ILE A 48 -33.20 13.52 0.96
CA ILE A 48 -32.26 13.11 -0.08
C ILE A 48 -32.40 14.01 -1.31
N SER A 49 -33.64 14.39 -1.69
CA SER A 49 -33.88 15.25 -2.85
C SER A 49 -33.35 16.69 -2.67
N GLN A 50 -33.27 17.16 -1.42
CA GLN A 50 -32.78 18.50 -1.08
C GLN A 50 -31.24 18.62 -1.07
N GLY A 51 -30.49 17.51 -1.19
CA GLY A 51 -29.02 17.56 -1.24
C GLY A 51 -28.51 18.40 -2.41
N LYS A 52 -27.54 19.28 -2.17
CA LYS A 52 -27.11 20.34 -3.10
C LYS A 52 -26.46 19.79 -4.36
N ASN A 53 -25.78 18.65 -4.24
CA ASN A 53 -25.10 17.98 -5.34
C ASN A 53 -25.30 16.46 -5.25
N GLN A 54 -24.99 15.75 -6.34
CA GLN A 54 -25.13 14.30 -6.46
C GLN A 54 -24.44 13.56 -5.31
N SER A 55 -23.23 13.97 -4.95
CA SER A 55 -22.42 13.35 -3.88
C SER A 55 -23.12 13.41 -2.51
N GLU A 56 -23.68 14.58 -2.16
CA GLU A 56 -24.44 14.79 -0.92
C GLU A 56 -25.75 13.99 -0.91
N ARG A 57 -26.48 13.94 -2.03
CA ARG A 57 -27.69 13.11 -2.16
C ARG A 57 -27.38 11.62 -1.99
N ASN A 58 -26.34 11.15 -2.63
CA ASN A 58 -25.89 9.75 -2.53
C ASN A 58 -25.44 9.40 -1.12
N GLU A 59 -24.73 10.30 -0.45
CA GLU A 59 -24.33 10.13 0.95
C GLU A 59 -25.55 10.01 1.87
N TYR A 60 -26.55 10.89 1.73
CA TYR A 60 -27.79 10.77 2.49
C TYR A 60 -28.51 9.44 2.20
N LEU A 61 -28.61 9.04 0.94
CA LEU A 61 -29.23 7.76 0.56
C LEU A 61 -28.52 6.58 1.22
N LEU A 62 -27.19 6.50 1.12
CA LEU A 62 -26.40 5.41 1.68
C LEU A 62 -26.51 5.36 3.21
N MET A 63 -26.49 6.51 3.87
CA MET A 63 -26.68 6.59 5.32
C MET A 63 -28.08 6.16 5.73
N THR A 64 -29.11 6.49 4.95
CA THR A 64 -30.47 6.02 5.19
C THR A 64 -30.54 4.49 5.08
N ILE A 65 -30.00 3.91 4.01
CA ILE A 65 -30.00 2.44 3.80
C ILE A 65 -29.30 1.71 4.95
N LEU A 66 -28.10 2.17 5.37
CA LEU A 66 -27.35 1.57 6.48
C LEU A 66 -28.15 1.54 7.80
N ASN A 67 -29.12 2.45 7.95
CA ASN A 67 -30.00 2.60 9.10
C ASN A 67 -31.45 2.13 8.85
N SER A 68 -31.73 1.40 7.76
CA SER A 68 -33.09 0.92 7.45
C SER A 68 -33.52 -0.32 8.25
N GLY A 69 -32.64 -0.95 9.03
CA GLY A 69 -32.92 -2.16 9.81
C GLY A 69 -32.56 -3.48 9.13
N PRO A 70 -32.64 -4.61 9.85
CA PRO A 70 -32.19 -5.92 9.37
C PRO A 70 -33.16 -6.57 8.37
N GLY A 71 -34.08 -5.81 7.78
CA GLY A 71 -35.02 -6.27 6.77
C GLY A 71 -34.38 -6.39 5.38
N ASP A 72 -35.22 -6.39 4.34
CA ASP A 72 -34.80 -6.55 2.94
C ASP A 72 -34.32 -5.25 2.26
N ALA A 73 -33.97 -4.23 3.05
CA ALA A 73 -33.51 -2.94 2.56
C ALA A 73 -32.32 -3.06 1.60
N PHE A 74 -31.36 -3.94 1.91
CA PHE A 74 -30.22 -4.21 1.04
C PHE A 74 -30.64 -4.82 -0.30
N ASN A 75 -31.51 -5.84 -0.27
CA ASN A 75 -32.00 -6.51 -1.48
C ASN A 75 -32.76 -5.55 -2.39
N HIS A 76 -33.61 -4.69 -1.83
CA HIS A 76 -34.30 -3.66 -2.59
C HIS A 76 -33.35 -2.59 -3.13
N PHE A 77 -32.31 -2.20 -2.38
CA PHE A 77 -31.27 -1.32 -2.88
C PHE A 77 -30.55 -1.95 -4.09
N ILE A 78 -30.08 -3.19 -3.98
CA ILE A 78 -29.42 -3.92 -5.08
C ILE A 78 -30.35 -4.04 -6.29
N LYS A 79 -31.65 -4.32 -6.07
CA LYS A 79 -32.65 -4.40 -7.13
C LYS A 79 -32.90 -3.05 -7.80
N SER A 80 -32.87 -1.95 -7.06
CA SER A 80 -33.00 -0.60 -7.61
C SER A 80 -31.88 -0.25 -8.61
N LEU A 81 -30.68 -0.82 -8.40
CA LEU A 81 -29.53 -0.61 -9.28
C LEU A 81 -29.63 -1.36 -10.61
N GLU A 82 -30.50 -2.37 -10.75
CA GLU A 82 -30.56 -3.23 -11.94
C GLU A 82 -30.82 -2.49 -13.25
N ARG A 83 -31.66 -1.45 -13.19
CA ARG A 83 -32.12 -0.75 -14.40
C ARG A 83 -31.08 0.20 -14.98
N GLN A 84 -30.46 1.01 -14.14
CA GLN A 84 -29.59 2.11 -14.58
C GLN A 84 -28.13 1.92 -14.16
N TYR A 85 -27.86 1.12 -13.15
CA TYR A 85 -26.55 0.98 -12.50
C TYR A 85 -26.11 -0.47 -12.42
N LYS A 86 -26.34 -1.24 -13.50
CA LYS A 86 -25.98 -2.66 -13.57
C LYS A 86 -24.51 -2.91 -13.20
N HIS A 87 -23.61 -2.04 -13.65
CA HIS A 87 -22.18 -2.11 -13.33
C HIS A 87 -21.88 -1.94 -11.82
N VAL A 88 -22.62 -1.06 -11.14
CA VAL A 88 -22.49 -0.87 -9.68
C VAL A 88 -22.99 -2.10 -8.95
N LYS A 89 -24.17 -2.62 -9.32
CA LYS A 89 -24.70 -3.87 -8.80
C LYS A 89 -23.71 -5.02 -8.93
N GLU A 90 -23.18 -5.23 -10.14
CA GLU A 90 -22.23 -6.32 -10.41
C GLU A 90 -20.97 -6.21 -9.55
N ARG A 91 -20.43 -5.01 -9.35
CA ARG A 91 -19.24 -4.83 -8.49
C ARG A 91 -19.53 -5.16 -7.03
N ILE A 92 -20.67 -4.70 -6.50
CA ILE A 92 -21.05 -4.97 -5.11
C ILE A 92 -21.18 -6.47 -4.86
N LEU A 93 -21.85 -7.19 -5.78
CA LEU A 93 -22.09 -8.63 -5.63
C LEU A 93 -20.84 -9.50 -5.83
N ARG A 94 -19.94 -9.15 -6.77
CA ARG A 94 -18.69 -9.90 -6.99
C ARG A 94 -17.80 -9.96 -5.75
N LEU A 95 -17.77 -8.90 -4.95
CA LEU A 95 -16.95 -8.84 -3.74
C LEU A 95 -17.55 -9.63 -2.57
N ASP A 96 -18.86 -9.86 -2.59
CA ASP A 96 -19.54 -10.68 -1.57
C ASP A 96 -19.26 -12.17 -1.80
N GLU A 97 -19.27 -12.60 -3.06
CA GLU A 97 -18.93 -13.98 -3.46
C GLU A 97 -17.46 -14.33 -3.17
N ALA A 98 -16.53 -13.38 -3.38
CA ALA A 98 -15.12 -13.59 -3.11
C ALA A 98 -14.83 -13.86 -1.61
N ASP A 99 -15.59 -13.24 -0.71
CA ASP A 99 -15.43 -13.44 0.73
C ASP A 99 -15.99 -14.79 1.20
N GLU A 100 -17.11 -15.26 0.62
CA GLU A 100 -17.66 -16.58 0.94
C GLU A 100 -16.73 -17.71 0.48
N ILE A 101 -16.07 -17.54 -0.68
CA ILE A 101 -15.08 -18.49 -1.20
C ILE A 101 -13.84 -18.56 -0.29
N VAL A 102 -13.45 -17.45 0.33
CA VAL A 102 -12.32 -17.39 1.28
C VAL A 102 -12.66 -18.03 2.63
N GLU A 103 -13.92 -17.97 3.07
CA GLU A 103 -14.36 -18.64 4.31
C GLU A 103 -14.54 -20.17 4.12
N LEU A 104 -15.03 -20.62 2.96
CA LEU A 104 -15.28 -22.03 2.68
C LEU A 104 -14.00 -22.82 2.32
N ASN A 105 -13.01 -22.18 1.71
CA ASN A 105 -11.74 -22.81 1.33
C ASN A 105 -10.65 -22.65 2.39
N GLN A 106 -10.94 -22.92 3.66
CA GLN A 106 -9.90 -23.09 4.69
C GLN A 106 -9.43 -24.57 4.74
N PRO A 107 -8.41 -25.00 3.97
CA PRO A 107 -7.79 -26.29 4.21
C PRO A 107 -6.95 -26.26 5.49
N ASP A 108 -7.01 -27.35 6.24
CA ASP A 108 -6.22 -27.60 7.44
C ASP A 108 -4.72 -27.58 7.10
N PHE A 109 -4.04 -26.51 7.49
CA PHE A 109 -2.76 -26.02 6.93
C PHE A 109 -1.52 -26.72 7.51
N LYS A 110 -1.56 -28.05 7.70
CA LYS A 110 -0.43 -28.80 8.28
C LYS A 110 0.57 -29.34 7.26
N GLN A 111 0.23 -29.45 5.97
CA GLN A 111 1.10 -30.14 4.99
C GLN A 111 2.07 -29.25 4.20
N SER A 112 1.86 -27.93 4.05
CA SER A 112 2.70 -27.11 3.17
C SER A 112 4.02 -26.61 3.78
N LYS A 113 4.31 -26.94 5.05
CA LYS A 113 5.49 -26.45 5.78
C LYS A 113 6.79 -27.21 5.46
N ALA A 114 6.68 -28.41 4.88
CA ALA A 114 7.82 -29.30 4.66
C ALA A 114 8.58 -29.03 3.34
N GLU A 115 7.92 -28.53 2.30
CA GLU A 115 8.56 -28.27 1.00
C GLU A 115 9.35 -26.96 0.94
N TYR A 116 8.92 -25.93 1.69
CA TYR A 116 9.55 -24.61 1.63
C TYR A 116 10.85 -24.49 2.46
N ALA A 117 11.09 -25.42 3.39
CA ALA A 117 12.23 -25.35 4.30
C ALA A 117 13.51 -26.04 3.78
N SER A 118 13.44 -26.84 2.72
CA SER A 118 14.59 -27.66 2.28
C SER A 118 15.51 -26.97 1.25
N THR A 119 15.11 -25.82 0.69
CA THR A 119 15.81 -25.20 -0.46
C THR A 119 16.86 -24.16 -0.07
N CYS A 120 16.88 -23.65 1.17
CA CYS A 120 17.60 -22.41 1.51
C CYS A 120 18.86 -22.56 2.39
N ALA A 121 19.71 -23.56 2.16
CA ALA A 121 20.94 -23.74 2.95
C ALA A 121 22.19 -24.01 2.10
N ARG A 122 22.83 -22.97 1.57
CA ARG A 122 24.24 -23.01 1.14
C ARG A 122 24.95 -21.67 1.43
N PRO A 123 26.16 -21.67 2.03
CA PRO A 123 26.93 -20.45 2.23
C PRO A 123 27.68 -20.05 0.95
N PHE A 124 27.72 -18.75 0.63
CA PHE A 124 28.39 -18.21 -0.56
C PHE A 124 29.25 -16.97 -0.27
N ASN A 125 30.37 -16.87 -1.00
CA ASN A 125 31.35 -15.79 -0.97
C ASN A 125 30.86 -14.52 -1.70
N ARG A 126 31.20 -13.34 -1.16
CA ARG A 126 30.29 -12.18 -1.12
C ARG A 126 30.70 -10.93 -1.93
N ALA A 127 31.93 -10.86 -2.45
CA ALA A 127 32.45 -9.60 -3.03
C ALA A 127 32.52 -9.58 -4.57
N GLU A 128 32.85 -10.69 -5.24
CA GLU A 128 33.05 -10.69 -6.71
C GLU A 128 31.74 -10.75 -7.51
N LYS A 129 30.65 -11.29 -6.93
CA LYS A 129 29.37 -11.47 -7.66
C LYS A 129 28.56 -10.18 -7.79
N ALA A 130 28.78 -9.21 -6.90
CA ALA A 130 28.13 -7.89 -6.99
C ALA A 130 28.53 -7.19 -8.30
N ALA A 131 29.79 -7.29 -8.73
CA ALA A 131 30.28 -6.69 -9.98
C ALA A 131 29.63 -7.31 -11.25
N GLN A 132 29.30 -8.61 -11.22
CA GLN A 132 28.62 -9.31 -12.33
C GLN A 132 27.08 -9.08 -12.33
N LEU A 133 26.49 -8.78 -11.18
CA LEU A 133 25.06 -8.44 -11.04
C LEU A 133 24.64 -7.18 -11.83
N TYR A 134 25.60 -6.33 -12.23
CA TYR A 134 25.35 -5.05 -12.92
C TYR A 134 25.17 -5.17 -14.44
N GLU A 135 25.71 -6.20 -15.09
CA GLU A 135 25.79 -6.26 -16.57
C GLU A 135 24.59 -6.95 -17.22
N VAL A 136 23.77 -7.69 -16.45
CA VAL A 136 22.79 -8.62 -17.04
C VAL A 136 21.46 -7.95 -17.39
N ASP A 137 21.01 -6.94 -16.65
CA ASP A 137 19.67 -6.35 -16.82
C ASP A 137 19.66 -4.98 -17.49
N CYS A 138 20.77 -4.25 -17.43
CA CYS A 138 20.94 -3.07 -18.26
C CYS A 138 21.85 -3.41 -19.42
N HIS A 139 21.23 -3.70 -20.57
CA HIS A 139 21.95 -3.82 -21.84
C HIS A 139 22.73 -2.53 -22.19
N ASP A 140 22.48 -1.44 -21.47
CA ASP A 140 23.21 -0.20 -21.58
C ASP A 140 24.27 -0.07 -20.46
N SER A 141 25.54 -0.30 -20.85
CA SER A 141 26.69 -0.12 -19.97
C SER A 141 26.80 1.27 -19.33
N ALA A 142 26.26 2.31 -19.98
CA ALA A 142 26.29 3.67 -19.45
C ALA A 142 25.37 3.82 -18.23
N CYS A 143 24.21 3.15 -18.25
CA CYS A 143 23.30 3.12 -17.12
C CYS A 143 23.94 2.42 -15.91
N ALA A 144 24.63 1.29 -16.11
CA ALA A 144 25.28 0.58 -15.01
C ALA A 144 26.36 1.42 -14.31
N ALA A 145 27.13 2.21 -15.07
CA ALA A 145 28.14 3.11 -14.53
C ALA A 145 27.52 4.23 -13.67
N SER A 146 26.50 4.92 -14.20
CA SER A 146 25.82 6.01 -13.48
C SER A 146 25.25 5.57 -12.14
N LEU A 147 24.82 4.32 -12.00
CA LEU A 147 24.25 3.82 -10.76
C LEU A 147 25.32 3.57 -9.71
N ARG A 148 26.47 3.01 -10.09
CA ARG A 148 27.58 2.77 -9.14
C ARG A 148 28.08 4.07 -8.53
N ASP A 149 28.13 5.14 -9.31
CA ASP A 149 28.54 6.46 -8.82
C ASP A 149 27.53 7.05 -7.82
N GLN A 150 26.24 6.74 -7.96
CA GLN A 150 25.22 7.15 -6.98
C GLN A 150 25.38 6.44 -5.63
N ASP A 151 25.73 5.15 -5.62
CA ASP A 151 25.94 4.39 -4.38
C ASP A 151 27.14 4.95 -3.59
N LEU A 152 28.26 5.18 -4.29
CA LEU A 152 29.52 5.58 -3.67
C LEU A 152 29.45 6.98 -3.05
N ASN A 153 28.60 7.84 -3.59
CA ASN A 153 28.43 9.21 -3.12
C ASN A 153 27.23 9.38 -2.16
N CYS A 154 26.52 8.30 -1.84
CA CYS A 154 25.39 8.39 -0.92
C CYS A 154 25.86 8.42 0.53
N GLU A 155 25.57 9.51 1.24
CA GLU A 155 25.83 9.64 2.68
C GLU A 155 24.81 8.88 3.56
N GLY A 156 23.97 8.05 2.96
CA GLY A 156 22.92 7.30 3.64
C GLY A 156 23.45 6.26 4.64
N ARG A 157 22.61 5.91 5.63
CA ARG A 157 22.89 4.87 6.65
C ARG A 157 22.74 3.45 6.08
N HIS A 158 23.36 3.18 4.93
CA HIS A 158 23.24 1.90 4.20
C HIS A 158 23.69 0.69 5.04
N ASN A 159 24.69 0.89 5.90
CA ASN A 159 25.24 -0.12 6.79
C ASN A 159 24.24 -0.61 7.87
N GLU A 160 23.19 0.15 8.14
CA GLU A 160 22.14 -0.22 9.09
C GLU A 160 20.94 -0.92 8.43
N MET A 161 20.88 -0.87 7.10
CA MET A 161 19.86 -1.58 6.34
C MET A 161 20.19 -3.08 6.31
N ILE A 162 19.17 -3.91 6.48
CA ILE A 162 19.34 -5.35 6.51
C ILE A 162 19.01 -5.89 5.13
N ALA A 163 19.96 -6.53 4.47
CA ALA A 163 19.66 -7.20 3.22
C ALA A 163 18.58 -8.29 3.39
N GLU A 164 17.69 -8.42 2.40
CA GLU A 164 16.49 -9.25 2.50
C GLU A 164 16.74 -10.74 2.79
N ASP A 165 17.81 -11.29 2.22
CA ASP A 165 18.31 -12.66 2.41
C ASP A 165 19.02 -12.85 3.76
N GLN A 166 19.37 -11.76 4.45
CA GLN A 166 19.97 -11.77 5.79
C GLN A 166 18.98 -11.40 6.89
N PHE A 167 17.74 -11.09 6.51
CA PHE A 167 16.72 -10.72 7.46
C PHE A 167 16.20 -11.96 8.19
N THR A 168 16.42 -11.99 9.50
CA THR A 168 15.95 -13.02 10.42
C THR A 168 15.09 -12.38 11.51
N ILE A 169 14.32 -13.19 12.25
CA ILE A 169 13.45 -12.68 13.33
C ILE A 169 14.24 -11.94 14.42
N GLU A 170 15.51 -12.32 14.65
CA GLU A 170 16.39 -11.68 15.64
C GLU A 170 16.78 -10.24 15.25
N ARG A 171 16.64 -9.89 13.96
CA ARG A 171 16.87 -8.53 13.46
C ARG A 171 15.71 -7.57 13.77
N LEU A 172 14.54 -8.09 14.18
CA LEU A 172 13.47 -7.25 14.72
C LEU A 172 13.84 -6.78 16.15
N PRO A 173 13.37 -5.57 16.55
CA PRO A 173 13.45 -5.14 17.95
C PRO A 173 12.78 -6.17 18.85
N THR A 174 13.32 -6.36 20.06
CA THR A 174 12.98 -7.48 20.95
C THR A 174 11.48 -7.64 21.18
N GLU A 175 10.78 -6.53 21.39
CA GLU A 175 9.33 -6.43 21.61
C GLU A 175 8.49 -6.79 20.37
N TYR A 176 9.09 -6.75 19.19
CA TYR A 176 8.48 -7.07 17.90
C TYR A 176 8.99 -8.39 17.30
N ARG A 177 9.74 -9.21 18.04
CA ARG A 177 10.21 -10.54 17.60
C ARG A 177 9.10 -11.59 17.59
N GLN A 178 8.03 -11.28 16.87
CA GLN A 178 6.86 -12.13 16.68
C GLN A 178 6.92 -12.74 15.28
N ARG A 179 6.56 -14.03 15.19
CA ARG A 179 6.59 -14.75 13.92
C ARG A 179 5.77 -14.05 12.85
N ASP A 180 4.58 -13.56 13.19
CA ASP A 180 3.69 -12.90 12.24
C ASP A 180 4.30 -11.60 11.68
N ILE A 181 5.04 -10.83 12.48
CA ILE A 181 5.71 -9.60 12.01
C ILE A 181 6.86 -9.95 11.06
N PHE A 182 7.62 -11.00 11.37
CA PHE A 182 8.67 -11.51 10.49
C PHE A 182 8.11 -11.98 9.14
N GLU A 183 7.07 -12.83 9.15
CA GLU A 183 6.45 -13.36 7.92
C GLU A 183 5.79 -12.23 7.11
N LEU A 184 5.14 -11.26 7.77
CA LEU A 184 4.62 -10.06 7.11
C LEU A 184 5.74 -9.31 6.39
N THR A 185 6.87 -9.08 7.06
CA THR A 185 8.01 -8.35 6.48
C THR A 185 8.56 -9.08 5.26
N LYS A 186 8.70 -10.41 5.31
CA LYS A 186 9.12 -11.22 4.15
C LYS A 186 8.10 -11.17 3.01
N ALA A 187 6.81 -11.12 3.31
CA ALA A 187 5.77 -10.98 2.31
C ALA A 187 5.79 -9.59 1.64
N ILE A 188 5.98 -8.51 2.42
CA ILE A 188 6.18 -7.15 1.88
C ILE A 188 7.41 -7.13 0.97
N ALA A 189 8.51 -7.73 1.42
CA ALA A 189 9.73 -7.82 0.62
C ALA A 189 9.52 -8.60 -0.68
N SER A 190 8.75 -9.69 -0.65
CA SER A 190 8.42 -10.47 -1.85
C SER A 190 7.60 -9.68 -2.86
N LEU A 191 6.71 -8.78 -2.42
CA LEU A 191 5.91 -7.90 -3.28
C LEU A 191 6.63 -6.59 -3.65
N THR A 192 7.80 -6.32 -3.06
CA THR A 192 8.61 -5.15 -3.41
C THR A 192 9.33 -5.41 -4.72
N VAL A 193 9.19 -4.47 -5.66
CA VAL A 193 9.75 -4.52 -7.01
C VAL A 193 10.79 -3.42 -7.20
N ARG A 194 11.77 -3.70 -8.08
CA ARG A 194 12.72 -2.70 -8.57
C ARG A 194 12.13 -2.05 -9.82
N LEU A 195 12.13 -0.73 -9.90
CA LEU A 195 11.75 0.01 -11.09
C LEU A 195 13.01 0.58 -11.74
N LEU A 196 13.12 0.42 -13.05
CA LEU A 196 14.09 1.09 -13.90
C LEU A 196 13.32 1.94 -14.91
N VAL A 197 13.46 3.26 -14.80
CA VAL A 197 12.84 4.26 -15.67
C VAL A 197 13.91 4.74 -16.64
N LYS A 198 13.67 4.64 -17.95
CA LYS A 198 14.70 4.92 -18.99
C LYS A 198 14.62 6.31 -19.61
N HIS A 199 13.57 7.06 -19.29
CA HIS A 199 13.28 8.37 -19.87
C HIS A 199 12.74 9.30 -18.79
N VAL A 200 13.13 10.57 -18.85
CA VAL A 200 12.64 11.61 -17.95
C VAL A 200 11.74 12.56 -18.73
N SER A 201 10.47 12.59 -18.38
CA SER A 201 9.45 13.34 -19.11
C SER A 201 9.76 14.84 -19.20
N ASP A 202 9.53 15.43 -20.36
CA ASP A 202 9.58 16.87 -20.60
C ASP A 202 8.67 17.68 -19.67
N THR A 203 7.65 17.03 -19.10
CA THR A 203 6.62 17.69 -18.28
C THR A 203 6.90 17.65 -16.78
N ARG A 204 8.03 17.08 -16.32
CA ARG A 204 8.39 17.14 -14.89
C ARG A 204 8.42 18.61 -14.39
N PRO A 205 7.78 18.94 -13.27
CA PRO A 205 7.82 20.30 -12.76
C PRO A 205 9.23 20.63 -12.25
N THR A 206 9.56 21.91 -12.16
CA THR A 206 10.83 22.33 -11.56
C THR A 206 10.83 22.14 -10.04
N TYR A 207 9.67 22.26 -9.39
CA TYR A 207 9.51 22.17 -7.94
C TYR A 207 8.32 21.28 -7.56
N PHE A 208 8.35 20.69 -6.36
CA PHE A 208 7.14 20.06 -5.80
C PHE A 208 6.01 21.09 -5.63
N PRO A 209 4.74 20.68 -5.80
CA PRO A 209 3.59 21.58 -5.67
C PRO A 209 3.62 22.40 -4.38
N ASN A 210 3.47 23.72 -4.50
CA ASN A 210 3.45 24.66 -3.37
C ASN A 210 4.72 24.69 -2.51
N THR A 211 5.87 24.28 -3.05
CA THR A 211 7.16 24.36 -2.36
C THR A 211 8.23 25.05 -3.22
N SER A 212 9.38 25.32 -2.62
CA SER A 212 10.60 25.71 -3.35
C SER A 212 11.60 24.53 -3.48
N ILE A 213 11.15 23.30 -3.18
CA ILE A 213 12.00 22.11 -3.20
C ILE A 213 12.05 21.60 -4.64
N PRO A 214 13.24 21.47 -5.26
CA PRO A 214 13.36 20.98 -6.62
C PRO A 214 12.76 19.59 -6.77
N PHE A 215 12.04 19.36 -7.87
CA PHE A 215 11.50 18.04 -8.16
C PHE A 215 12.62 17.10 -8.65
N PRO A 216 12.67 15.83 -8.23
CA PRO A 216 13.74 14.92 -8.65
C PRO A 216 13.87 14.83 -10.18
N LEU A 217 15.12 14.91 -10.66
CA LEU A 217 15.50 14.82 -12.09
C LEU A 217 14.89 15.91 -13.01
N TYR A 218 14.40 17.02 -12.46
CA TYR A 218 13.83 18.11 -13.28
C TYR A 218 14.83 18.73 -14.28
N ASP A 219 16.14 18.62 -14.02
CA ASP A 219 17.22 19.10 -14.88
C ASP A 219 17.51 18.14 -16.04
N LYS A 220 16.93 16.93 -16.03
CA LYS A 220 17.09 15.88 -17.03
C LYS A 220 15.88 15.73 -17.96
N ARG A 221 14.92 16.65 -17.90
CA ARG A 221 13.70 16.63 -18.76
C ARG A 221 14.02 16.44 -20.24
N GLY A 222 13.27 15.56 -20.88
CA GLY A 222 13.38 15.21 -22.30
C GLY A 222 14.56 14.32 -22.64
N GLN A 223 15.34 13.90 -21.65
CA GLN A 223 16.53 13.08 -21.87
C GLN A 223 16.21 11.61 -21.60
N ASP A 224 16.81 10.75 -22.42
CA ASP A 224 16.94 9.33 -22.11
C ASP A 224 17.96 9.17 -20.99
N PHE A 225 17.45 9.21 -19.76
CA PHE A 225 18.23 9.09 -18.55
C PHE A 225 17.67 7.94 -17.72
N CYS A 226 18.55 6.99 -17.38
CA CYS A 226 18.16 5.85 -16.57
C CYS A 226 18.18 6.21 -15.09
N SER A 227 17.04 6.04 -14.43
CA SER A 227 16.90 6.18 -12.98
C SER A 227 16.27 4.92 -12.38
N ASN A 228 16.58 4.66 -11.11
CA ASN A 228 15.98 3.55 -10.38
C ASN A 228 15.04 4.05 -9.30
N GLY A 229 14.07 3.21 -8.98
CA GLY A 229 13.26 3.35 -7.78
C GLY A 229 12.76 2.01 -7.29
N SER A 230 11.93 2.06 -6.27
CA SER A 230 11.25 0.90 -5.72
C SER A 230 9.74 1.04 -5.89
N GLY A 231 9.02 -0.06 -5.74
CA GLY A 231 7.58 -0.07 -5.76
C GLY A 231 7.03 -1.30 -5.07
N ARG A 232 5.71 -1.35 -4.94
CA ARG A 232 4.98 -2.43 -4.29
C ARG A 232 3.90 -2.94 -5.21
N ILE A 233 3.89 -4.24 -5.48
CA ILE A 233 2.73 -4.87 -6.10
C ILE A 233 1.56 -4.86 -5.10
N SER A 234 0.46 -4.21 -5.48
CA SER A 234 -0.74 -4.10 -4.65
C SER A 234 -1.82 -5.10 -5.03
N ASP A 235 -1.94 -5.44 -6.32
CA ASP A 235 -2.97 -6.35 -6.80
C ASP A 235 -2.58 -7.05 -8.11
N VAL A 236 -3.24 -8.18 -8.38
CA VAL A 236 -3.17 -8.94 -9.63
C VAL A 236 -4.56 -9.37 -10.05
N GLU A 237 -5.02 -8.80 -11.16
CA GLU A 237 -6.37 -9.03 -11.67
C GLU A 237 -6.33 -9.77 -13.01
N GLU A 238 -6.93 -10.96 -13.07
CA GLU A 238 -7.13 -11.66 -14.34
C GLU A 238 -8.08 -10.86 -15.25
N GLN A 239 -7.68 -10.67 -16.50
CA GLN A 239 -8.43 -9.89 -17.47
C GLN A 239 -9.23 -10.81 -18.38
N ASN A 240 -10.50 -11.02 -18.01
CA ASN A 240 -11.44 -11.90 -18.72
C ASN A 240 -12.05 -11.27 -19.99
N LYS A 241 -11.37 -10.33 -20.64
CA LYS A 241 -11.94 -9.55 -21.75
C LYS A 241 -11.47 -10.04 -23.13
N VAL A 242 -12.22 -9.63 -24.16
CA VAL A 242 -12.01 -9.88 -25.60
C VAL A 242 -10.61 -9.46 -26.12
N PHE A 243 -9.83 -8.73 -25.32
CA PHE A 243 -8.55 -8.15 -25.75
C PHE A 243 -7.38 -9.07 -25.45
N PHE A 244 -6.43 -9.10 -26.39
CA PHE A 244 -5.14 -9.75 -26.22
C PHE A 244 -4.26 -9.02 -25.19
N CYS A 245 -3.31 -9.76 -24.62
CA CYS A 245 -2.32 -9.25 -23.67
C CYS A 245 -1.48 -8.13 -24.29
N ARG A 246 -1.24 -7.08 -23.50
CA ARG A 246 -0.45 -5.90 -23.89
C ARG A 246 0.98 -5.91 -23.32
N CYS A 247 1.46 -7.06 -22.84
CA CYS A 247 2.85 -7.18 -22.43
C CYS A 247 3.77 -7.10 -23.67
N MET A 248 5.02 -6.71 -23.48
CA MET A 248 5.98 -6.55 -24.59
C MET A 248 6.13 -7.83 -25.43
N LYS A 249 6.15 -9.01 -24.77
CA LYS A 249 6.21 -10.32 -25.46
C LYS A 249 5.02 -10.55 -26.39
N CYS A 250 3.81 -10.20 -25.97
CA CYS A 250 2.60 -10.41 -26.77
C CYS A 250 2.43 -9.34 -27.86
N ILE A 251 2.83 -8.09 -27.61
CA ILE A 251 2.78 -7.03 -28.64
C ILE A 251 3.65 -7.38 -29.85
N ASN A 252 4.79 -8.04 -29.61
CA ASN A 252 5.74 -8.44 -30.65
C ASN A 252 5.50 -9.86 -31.19
N SER A 253 4.40 -10.52 -30.79
CA SER A 253 4.09 -11.91 -31.19
C SER A 253 2.94 -11.94 -32.20
N ASP A 254 3.05 -12.81 -33.20
CA ASP A 254 1.95 -13.12 -34.13
C ASP A 254 0.81 -13.92 -33.45
N SER A 255 1.06 -14.43 -32.25
CA SER A 255 0.11 -15.23 -31.45
C SER A 255 -0.01 -14.66 -30.03
N PRO A 256 -0.56 -13.45 -29.86
CA PRO A 256 -0.65 -12.82 -28.55
C PRO A 256 -1.61 -13.60 -27.63
N SER A 257 -1.26 -13.71 -26.34
CA SER A 257 -2.08 -14.45 -25.37
C SER A 257 -3.43 -13.77 -25.16
N ARG A 258 -4.51 -14.56 -25.12
CA ARG A 258 -5.86 -14.09 -24.74
C ARG A 258 -6.06 -14.06 -23.23
N LYS A 259 -5.32 -14.89 -22.49
CA LYS A 259 -5.35 -14.93 -21.02
C LYS A 259 -4.18 -14.10 -20.49
N TRP A 260 -4.48 -13.11 -19.67
CA TRP A 260 -3.48 -12.23 -19.10
C TRP A 260 -3.97 -11.55 -17.83
N TRP A 261 -3.05 -10.95 -17.09
CA TRP A 261 -3.28 -10.30 -15.81
C TRP A 261 -2.78 -8.86 -15.84
N SER A 262 -3.53 -7.99 -15.16
CA SER A 262 -3.12 -6.62 -14.83
C SER A 262 -2.48 -6.65 -13.45
N ILE A 263 -1.19 -6.30 -13.37
CA ILE A 263 -0.45 -6.18 -12.11
C ILE A 263 -0.40 -4.70 -11.74
N LYS A 264 -0.95 -4.35 -10.58
CA LYS A 264 -1.00 -2.99 -10.05
C LYS A 264 0.20 -2.75 -9.13
N ILE A 265 0.89 -1.63 -9.31
CA ILE A 265 2.12 -1.31 -8.58
C ILE A 265 2.05 0.13 -8.05
N PHE A 266 2.13 0.29 -6.73
CA PHE A 266 2.36 1.60 -6.12
C PHE A 266 3.85 1.94 -6.12
N THR A 267 4.16 3.19 -6.39
CA THR A 267 5.49 3.78 -6.28
C THR A 267 5.35 5.27 -5.96
N SER A 268 6.45 6.00 -5.97
CA SER A 268 6.45 7.45 -5.78
C SER A 268 6.36 8.18 -7.12
N VAL A 269 5.72 9.36 -7.13
CA VAL A 269 5.65 10.23 -8.33
C VAL A 269 7.05 10.73 -8.71
N SER A 270 7.93 10.87 -7.72
CA SER A 270 9.34 11.18 -7.93
C SER A 270 10.07 10.09 -8.73
N VAL A 271 9.62 8.83 -8.64
CA VAL A 271 10.12 7.72 -9.48
C VAL A 271 9.49 7.76 -10.87
N VAL A 272 8.15 7.68 -10.95
CA VAL A 272 7.39 7.68 -12.21
C VAL A 272 6.39 8.82 -12.21
N PHE A 273 6.69 9.87 -12.97
CA PHE A 273 5.96 11.14 -12.92
C PHE A 273 4.68 11.13 -13.77
N ASP A 274 4.71 10.50 -14.94
CA ASP A 274 3.59 10.50 -15.87
C ASP A 274 3.48 9.21 -16.71
N ASN A 275 2.58 9.23 -17.70
CA ASN A 275 2.36 8.10 -18.61
C ASN A 275 3.54 7.83 -19.55
N ASP A 276 4.33 8.85 -19.88
CA ASP A 276 5.46 8.69 -20.78
C ASP A 276 6.60 7.96 -20.07
N GLU A 277 6.90 8.35 -18.83
CA GLU A 277 7.86 7.63 -17.99
C GLU A 277 7.37 6.22 -17.66
N ALA A 278 6.08 6.04 -17.38
CA ALA A 278 5.51 4.72 -17.11
C ALA A 278 5.71 3.75 -18.29
N ARG A 279 5.53 4.21 -19.53
CA ARG A 279 5.77 3.38 -20.74
C ARG A 279 7.23 2.98 -20.88
N ASN A 280 8.13 3.88 -20.47
CA ASN A 280 9.57 3.68 -20.45
C ASN A 280 10.09 3.04 -19.15
N THR A 281 9.19 2.53 -18.30
CA THR A 281 9.52 1.85 -17.05
C THR A 281 9.46 0.34 -17.21
N SER A 282 10.48 -0.34 -16.69
CA SER A 282 10.48 -1.79 -16.45
C SER A 282 10.50 -2.09 -14.96
N CYS A 283 9.75 -3.12 -14.54
CA CYS A 283 9.70 -3.58 -13.16
C CYS A 283 10.29 -4.98 -13.04
N SER A 284 11.30 -5.17 -12.19
CA SER A 284 11.85 -6.49 -11.87
C SER A 284 11.18 -7.06 -10.62
N VAL A 285 10.61 -8.27 -10.76
CA VAL A 285 9.90 -9.01 -9.69
C VAL A 285 10.63 -10.31 -9.40
N PHE A 286 10.61 -10.74 -8.12
CA PHE A 286 11.24 -11.95 -7.58
C PHE A 286 12.68 -12.16 -8.06
N GLN A 287 13.63 -11.70 -7.25
CA GLN A 287 15.03 -12.04 -7.45
C GLN A 287 15.23 -13.51 -7.05
N GLU A 288 15.34 -14.41 -8.03
CA GLU A 288 15.70 -15.80 -7.77
C GLU A 288 17.22 -15.96 -7.63
N ASP A 289 17.68 -17.02 -6.97
CA ASP A 289 19.11 -17.31 -6.68
C ASP A 289 19.99 -17.35 -7.95
N THR A 290 19.36 -17.55 -9.11
CA THR A 290 19.97 -17.57 -10.43
C THR A 290 20.16 -16.19 -11.06
N ASN A 291 19.84 -15.10 -10.33
CA ASN A 291 19.80 -13.72 -10.83
C ASN A 291 18.81 -13.50 -11.99
N LEU A 292 17.89 -14.43 -12.24
CA LEU A 292 16.85 -14.25 -13.25
C LEU A 292 15.68 -13.50 -12.63
N PHE A 293 15.46 -12.27 -13.08
CA PHE A 293 14.28 -11.50 -12.73
C PHE A 293 13.17 -11.76 -13.72
N SER A 294 11.95 -11.89 -13.20
CA SER A 294 10.77 -11.68 -14.03
C SER A 294 10.61 -10.19 -14.28
N THR A 295 10.76 -9.77 -15.54
CA THR A 295 10.65 -8.35 -15.91
C THR A 295 9.28 -8.05 -16.52
N LEU A 296 8.58 -7.12 -15.90
CA LEU A 296 7.36 -6.51 -16.41
C LEU A 296 7.73 -5.23 -17.17
N GLN A 297 7.13 -5.02 -18.34
CA GLN A 297 7.45 -3.89 -19.23
C GLN A 297 6.15 -3.29 -19.78
N ASN A 298 6.29 -2.15 -20.46
CA ASN A 298 5.17 -1.43 -21.07
C ASN A 298 4.12 -1.05 -20.02
N CYS A 299 4.58 -0.43 -18.93
CA CYS A 299 3.69 -0.01 -17.86
C CYS A 299 2.84 1.19 -18.31
N LYS A 300 1.70 1.39 -17.66
CA LYS A 300 0.85 2.58 -17.85
C LYS A 300 0.52 3.20 -16.51
N MET A 301 0.43 4.52 -16.45
CA MET A 301 0.00 5.20 -15.24
C MET A 301 -1.53 5.17 -15.14
N LEU A 302 -2.05 4.76 -13.98
CA LEU A 302 -3.47 4.74 -13.70
C LEU A 302 -3.92 5.97 -12.92
N TRP A 303 -3.10 6.39 -11.96
CA TRP A 303 -3.41 7.46 -11.04
C TRP A 303 -2.13 7.99 -10.40
N LYS A 304 -2.13 9.26 -10.02
CA LYS A 304 -1.08 9.85 -9.19
C LYS A 304 -1.63 10.97 -8.30
N CYS A 305 -0.88 11.27 -7.25
CA CYS A 305 -1.08 12.41 -6.36
C CYS A 305 0.28 13.05 -6.09
N ASP A 306 0.51 14.22 -6.69
CA ASP A 306 1.79 14.92 -6.63
C ASP A 306 2.08 15.41 -5.19
N GLU A 307 1.04 15.78 -4.43
CA GLU A 307 1.17 16.28 -3.04
C GLU A 307 1.59 15.20 -2.04
N SER A 308 1.16 13.95 -2.25
CA SER A 308 1.54 12.83 -1.39
C SER A 308 2.67 11.98 -1.95
N ASP A 309 3.25 12.41 -3.09
CA ASP A 309 4.28 11.69 -3.82
C ASP A 309 3.91 10.20 -4.05
N LEU A 310 2.67 9.93 -4.40
CA LEU A 310 2.15 8.56 -4.60
C LEU A 310 1.65 8.37 -6.04
N CYS A 311 2.09 7.30 -6.69
CA CYS A 311 1.73 6.94 -8.05
C CYS A 311 1.29 5.48 -8.12
N LEU A 312 0.28 5.20 -8.95
CA LEU A 312 -0.18 3.86 -9.26
C LEU A 312 0.03 3.59 -10.75
N ILE A 313 0.86 2.59 -11.04
CA ILE A 313 1.08 2.09 -12.40
C ILE A 313 0.51 0.68 -12.56
N GLU A 314 0.28 0.27 -13.80
CA GLU A 314 -0.14 -1.06 -14.17
C GLU A 314 0.80 -1.64 -15.22
N ALA A 315 1.18 -2.91 -15.04
CA ALA A 315 1.87 -3.71 -16.03
C ALA A 315 1.00 -4.90 -16.47
N ALA A 316 1.05 -5.24 -17.76
CA ALA A 316 0.38 -6.42 -18.29
C ALA A 316 1.32 -7.63 -18.25
N CYS A 317 0.80 -8.80 -17.86
CA CYS A 317 1.55 -10.05 -17.80
C CYS A 317 0.72 -11.21 -18.37
N CYS A 318 1.32 -12.08 -19.19
CA CYS A 318 0.69 -13.32 -19.66
C CYS A 318 1.35 -14.58 -19.08
N ASP A 319 2.27 -14.43 -18.13
CA ASP A 319 2.90 -15.54 -17.43
C ASP A 319 2.02 -15.96 -16.24
N GLU A 320 1.28 -17.04 -16.43
CA GLU A 320 0.34 -17.57 -15.44
C GLU A 320 1.04 -18.00 -14.15
N MET A 321 2.23 -18.62 -14.26
CA MET A 321 2.96 -19.09 -13.08
C MET A 321 3.42 -17.92 -12.22
N LEU A 322 3.95 -16.88 -12.86
CA LEU A 322 4.34 -15.65 -12.16
C LEU A 322 3.13 -14.99 -11.49
N CYS A 323 2.01 -14.84 -12.21
CA CYS A 323 0.81 -14.17 -11.67
C CYS A 323 0.21 -14.96 -10.49
N ASN A 324 0.16 -16.28 -10.58
CA ASN A 324 -0.29 -17.14 -9.48
C ASN A 324 0.65 -17.07 -8.26
N LYS A 325 1.97 -16.96 -8.49
CA LYS A 325 2.96 -16.74 -7.42
C LYS A 325 2.76 -15.39 -6.73
N ILE A 326 2.52 -14.32 -7.48
CA ILE A 326 2.23 -13.00 -6.88
C ILE A 326 0.93 -13.07 -6.08
N PHE A 327 -0.13 -13.64 -6.66
CA PHE A 327 -1.44 -13.74 -6.02
C PHE A 327 -1.37 -14.53 -4.70
N SER A 328 -0.62 -15.63 -4.66
CA SER A 328 -0.46 -16.41 -3.43
C SER A 328 0.28 -15.63 -2.32
N VAL A 329 1.28 -14.83 -2.69
CA VAL A 329 1.99 -13.94 -1.74
C VAL A 329 1.04 -12.85 -1.22
N ILE A 330 0.19 -12.26 -2.08
CA ILE A 330 -0.83 -11.28 -1.67
C ILE A 330 -1.80 -11.93 -0.68
N LEU A 331 -2.36 -13.11 -0.99
CA LEU A 331 -3.27 -13.81 -0.07
C LEU A 331 -2.61 -14.11 1.29
N HIS A 332 -1.35 -14.53 1.27
CA HIS A 332 -0.57 -14.79 2.48
C HIS A 332 -0.38 -13.51 3.32
N LEU A 333 0.04 -12.41 2.68
CA LEU A 333 0.19 -11.11 3.31
C LEU A 333 -1.14 -10.65 3.93
N ASN A 334 -2.25 -10.75 3.18
CA ASN A 334 -3.58 -10.34 3.62
C ASN A 334 -3.99 -11.09 4.89
N LYS A 335 -3.71 -12.40 4.95
CA LYS A 335 -4.02 -13.24 6.12
C LYS A 335 -3.25 -12.77 7.35
N ILE A 336 -1.94 -12.59 7.23
CA ILE A 336 -1.07 -12.16 8.34
C ILE A 336 -1.44 -10.75 8.80
N TRP A 337 -1.56 -9.82 7.84
CA TRP A 337 -1.90 -8.43 8.13
C TRP A 337 -3.24 -8.32 8.85
N LYS A 338 -4.29 -9.07 8.47
CA LYS A 338 -5.60 -9.04 9.17
C LYS A 338 -5.45 -9.39 10.65
N GLY A 339 -4.62 -10.39 10.96
CA GLY A 339 -4.31 -10.79 12.34
C GLY A 339 -3.61 -9.67 13.11
N LEU A 340 -2.51 -9.15 12.57
CA LEU A 340 -1.75 -8.07 13.19
C LEU A 340 -2.55 -6.78 13.32
N HIS A 341 -3.32 -6.39 12.31
CA HIS A 341 -4.18 -5.21 12.35
C HIS A 341 -5.21 -5.32 13.47
N LYS A 342 -5.84 -6.49 13.68
CA LYS A 342 -6.78 -6.69 14.80
C LYS A 342 -6.12 -6.42 16.17
N ILE A 343 -4.85 -6.79 16.32
CA ILE A 343 -4.08 -6.63 17.56
C ILE A 343 -3.62 -5.17 17.73
N PHE A 344 -3.09 -4.56 16.68
CA PHE A 344 -2.36 -3.29 16.75
C PHE A 344 -3.15 -2.06 16.27
N LYS A 345 -4.38 -2.21 15.75
CA LYS A 345 -5.20 -1.06 15.29
C LYS A 345 -5.55 -0.05 16.38
N HIS A 346 -5.52 -0.48 17.65
CA HIS A 346 -5.86 0.34 18.80
C HIS A 346 -4.68 1.11 19.39
N LEU A 347 -3.47 0.92 18.85
CA LEU A 347 -2.35 1.79 19.18
C LEU A 347 -2.78 3.24 18.93
N GLU A 348 -2.50 4.13 19.87
CA GLU A 348 -2.88 5.54 19.74
C GLU A 348 -2.11 6.17 18.56
N SER A 349 -2.59 7.30 18.03
CA SER A 349 -1.87 8.00 16.96
C SER A 349 -0.52 8.53 17.44
N LYS A 350 -0.40 8.87 18.73
CA LYS A 350 0.81 9.41 19.35
C LYS A 350 1.83 8.36 19.78
N THR A 351 1.44 7.10 19.90
CA THR A 351 2.38 6.04 20.27
C THR A 351 3.31 5.72 19.11
N GLU A 352 4.59 5.58 19.42
CA GLU A 352 5.59 5.07 18.48
C GLU A 352 5.18 3.68 17.96
N ARG A 353 5.32 3.48 16.65
CA ARG A 353 5.00 2.23 15.95
C ARG A 353 6.24 1.69 15.29
N LEU A 354 6.31 0.37 15.18
CA LEU A 354 7.26 -0.28 14.28
C LEU A 354 6.99 0.16 12.84
N ILE A 355 8.03 0.67 12.20
CA ILE A 355 8.07 1.03 10.79
C ILE A 355 8.98 0.04 10.08
N ILE A 356 8.46 -0.53 9.01
CA ILE A 356 9.18 -1.42 8.10
C ILE A 356 9.21 -0.75 6.74
N VAL A 357 10.40 -0.49 6.21
CA VAL A 357 10.58 -0.02 4.84
C VAL A 357 11.29 -1.11 4.07
N VAL A 358 10.79 -1.45 2.88
CA VAL A 358 11.49 -2.38 1.99
C VAL A 358 11.75 -1.70 0.65
N SER A 359 12.99 -1.75 0.17
CA SER A 359 13.38 -1.05 -1.05
C SER A 359 14.58 -1.71 -1.73
N TYR A 360 14.75 -1.41 -3.02
CA TYR A 360 15.97 -1.63 -3.78
C TYR A 360 16.82 -0.36 -3.70
N VAL A 361 17.78 -0.33 -2.79
CA VAL A 361 18.62 0.86 -2.54
C VAL A 361 19.42 1.17 -3.80
N HIS A 362 19.18 2.32 -4.41
CA HIS A 362 19.79 2.76 -5.69
C HIS A 362 19.58 1.75 -6.84
N GLY A 363 18.55 0.91 -6.76
CA GLY A 363 18.29 -0.16 -7.73
C GLY A 363 19.14 -1.42 -7.56
N PHE A 364 19.89 -1.55 -6.47
CA PHE A 364 20.79 -2.68 -6.23
C PHE A 364 20.12 -3.82 -5.48
N ARG A 365 20.53 -4.04 -4.24
CA ARG A 365 20.04 -5.13 -3.42
C ARG A 365 18.76 -4.69 -2.72
N LYS A 366 17.82 -5.64 -2.62
CA LYS A 366 16.65 -5.47 -1.78
C LYS A 366 17.08 -5.44 -0.31
N CYS A 367 16.72 -4.37 0.37
CA CYS A 367 17.02 -4.12 1.77
C CYS A 367 15.75 -3.84 2.55
N ILE A 368 15.79 -4.22 3.82
CA ILE A 368 14.76 -4.03 4.83
C ILE A 368 15.33 -3.09 5.88
N SER A 369 14.62 -1.99 6.09
CA SER A 369 14.94 -0.99 7.11
C SER A 369 13.87 -1.00 8.18
N ILE A 370 14.30 -0.98 9.43
CA ILE A 370 13.42 -1.07 10.59
C ILE A 370 13.69 0.11 11.49
N GLY A 371 12.62 0.73 11.98
CA GLY A 371 12.70 1.82 12.93
C GLY A 371 11.38 2.01 13.66
N GLY A 372 11.35 3.03 14.50
CA GLY A 372 10.14 3.57 15.07
C GLY A 372 9.61 4.74 14.25
N GLY A 373 8.31 4.99 14.34
CA GLY A 373 7.69 6.16 13.74
C GLY A 373 6.40 6.57 14.41
N VAL A 374 6.03 7.82 14.20
CA VAL A 374 4.88 8.47 14.83
C VAL A 374 3.97 9.03 13.75
N ASN A 375 2.67 8.86 13.95
CA ASN A 375 1.65 9.40 13.08
C ASN A 375 1.42 10.89 13.43
N LEU A 376 1.68 11.77 12.47
CA LEU A 376 1.48 13.21 12.59
C LEU A 376 0.02 13.65 12.34
N GLY A 377 -0.88 12.70 12.07
CA GLY A 377 -2.25 12.95 11.68
C GLY A 377 -2.43 13.03 10.17
N LYS A 378 -3.63 13.45 9.76
CA LYS A 378 -4.05 13.45 8.36
C LYS A 378 -3.48 14.62 7.57
N LEU A 379 -3.02 14.35 6.36
CA LEU A 379 -2.76 15.38 5.36
C LEU A 379 -4.11 16.08 5.04
N LEU A 380 -4.15 17.39 5.20
CA LEU A 380 -5.35 18.20 4.97
C LEU A 380 -5.89 17.92 3.55
N GLY A 381 -7.16 17.49 3.46
CA GLY A 381 -7.87 17.29 2.20
C GLY A 381 -7.76 15.90 1.55
N LEU A 382 -6.76 15.08 1.90
CA LEU A 382 -6.58 13.75 1.28
C LEU A 382 -6.97 12.60 2.21
N GLY A 383 -7.03 12.83 3.52
CA GLY A 383 -7.44 11.82 4.49
C GLY A 383 -6.40 10.72 4.78
N PHE A 384 -5.21 10.80 4.19
CA PHE A 384 -4.08 9.92 4.48
C PHE A 384 -3.30 10.42 5.69
N ASP A 385 -2.88 9.51 6.57
CA ASP A 385 -1.98 9.86 7.68
C ASP A 385 -0.55 10.12 7.20
N ARG A 386 0.17 11.04 7.86
CA ARG A 386 1.59 11.33 7.60
C ARG A 386 2.43 10.74 8.72
N PHE A 387 3.53 10.07 8.37
CA PHE A 387 4.46 9.51 9.36
C PHE A 387 5.82 10.21 9.32
N ILE A 388 6.41 10.41 10.49
CA ILE A 388 7.86 10.61 10.64
C ILE A 388 8.42 9.34 11.27
N TYR A 389 9.56 8.87 10.77
CA TYR A 389 10.20 7.67 11.25
C TYR A 389 11.72 7.77 11.19
N ASN A 390 12.39 6.90 11.94
CA ASN A 390 13.85 6.85 12.06
C ASN A 390 14.47 5.61 11.39
N ALA A 391 13.68 4.80 10.67
CA ALA A 391 14.19 3.67 9.91
C ALA A 391 15.28 4.15 8.91
N PRO A 392 16.43 3.47 8.79
CA PRO A 392 17.51 3.91 7.94
C PRO A 392 17.08 3.88 6.47
N VAL A 393 17.05 5.03 5.81
CA VAL A 393 16.65 5.21 4.40
C VAL A 393 17.55 6.26 3.75
N CYS A 394 17.53 6.33 2.43
CA CYS A 394 18.18 7.37 1.64
C CYS A 394 17.33 7.65 0.39
N ASP A 395 17.71 8.64 -0.41
CA ASP A 395 17.01 8.98 -1.66
C ASP A 395 16.95 7.78 -2.64
N GLY A 396 17.93 6.88 -2.57
CA GLY A 396 17.94 5.61 -3.32
C GLY A 396 16.83 4.62 -2.93
N CYS A 397 16.12 4.86 -1.83
CA CYS A 397 14.99 4.03 -1.37
C CYS A 397 13.63 4.51 -1.90
N THR A 398 13.60 5.57 -2.73
CA THR A 398 12.36 6.22 -3.20
C THR A 398 11.39 5.21 -3.83
N GLY A 399 10.10 5.35 -3.50
CA GLY A 399 9.02 4.49 -3.95
C GLY A 399 8.91 3.16 -3.18
N GLY A 400 9.85 2.86 -2.27
CA GLY A 400 9.82 1.65 -1.47
C GLY A 400 8.63 1.63 -0.52
N PRO A 401 7.89 0.52 -0.39
CA PRO A 401 6.77 0.45 0.54
C PRO A 401 7.18 0.72 1.98
N VAL A 402 6.37 1.53 2.66
CA VAL A 402 6.48 1.82 4.08
C VAL A 402 5.28 1.21 4.78
N TYR A 403 5.52 0.34 5.76
CA TYR A 403 4.49 -0.24 6.60
C TYR A 403 4.63 0.26 8.03
N ALA A 404 3.58 0.89 8.55
CA ALA A 404 3.45 1.21 9.96
C ALA A 404 2.57 0.17 10.65
N LEU A 405 3.09 -0.49 11.68
CA LEU A 405 2.40 -1.59 12.34
C LEU A 405 1.03 -1.17 12.89
N GLY A 406 0.01 -1.94 12.54
CA GLY A 406 -1.38 -1.70 12.94
C GLY A 406 -2.17 -0.80 11.98
N MET A 407 -1.53 -0.18 10.98
CA MET A 407 -2.23 0.61 9.96
C MET A 407 -2.95 -0.25 8.94
N ASN A 408 -3.89 0.37 8.20
CA ASN A 408 -4.66 -0.34 7.21
C ASN A 408 -3.98 -0.36 5.85
N TRP A 409 -3.20 -1.41 5.61
CA TRP A 409 -2.40 -1.62 4.39
C TRP A 409 -3.17 -1.52 3.07
N PHE A 410 -4.48 -1.80 3.05
CA PHE A 410 -5.29 -1.76 1.82
C PHE A 410 -6.03 -0.44 1.61
N LYS A 411 -6.08 0.39 2.65
CA LYS A 411 -6.74 1.71 2.60
C LYS A 411 -5.73 2.83 2.50
N GLU A 412 -4.56 2.62 3.11
CA GLU A 412 -3.50 3.60 3.27
C GLU A 412 -2.24 3.02 2.67
N GLU A 413 -1.81 3.63 1.57
CA GLU A 413 -0.61 3.24 0.84
C GLU A 413 0.48 4.25 1.16
N TYR A 414 1.60 3.77 1.67
CA TYR A 414 2.75 4.61 1.97
C TYR A 414 3.96 4.12 1.19
N VAL A 415 4.61 5.06 0.53
CA VAL A 415 5.89 4.87 -0.13
C VAL A 415 6.89 5.85 0.47
N HIS A 416 8.16 5.45 0.50
CA HIS A 416 9.24 6.35 0.90
C HIS A 416 9.42 7.40 -0.20
N SER A 417 9.37 8.68 0.15
CA SER A 417 9.43 9.75 -0.84
C SER A 417 10.87 10.13 -1.23
N GLY A 418 11.89 9.75 -0.44
CA GLY A 418 13.31 9.92 -0.78
C GLY A 418 13.75 11.37 -1.01
N HIS A 419 13.06 12.30 -0.36
CA HIS A 419 13.52 13.67 -0.20
C HIS A 419 13.29 14.05 1.25
N GLU A 420 14.35 14.45 1.94
CA GLU A 420 14.23 15.02 3.26
C GLU A 420 13.42 16.31 3.17
N ASN A 421 12.21 16.30 3.74
CA ASN A 421 11.52 17.53 4.12
C ASN A 421 12.25 18.15 5.33
N ALA A 422 13.55 18.43 5.19
CA ALA A 422 14.47 18.82 6.28
C ALA A 422 14.00 20.09 7.01
N ARG A 423 13.32 21.01 6.30
CA ARG A 423 12.79 22.24 6.90
C ARG A 423 11.63 22.02 7.86
N ASP A 424 10.87 20.94 7.67
CA ASP A 424 9.76 20.56 8.55
C ASP A 424 10.22 19.61 9.66
N ILE A 425 11.15 18.69 9.35
CA ILE A 425 11.59 17.66 10.30
C ILE A 425 12.30 18.27 11.50
N ALA A 426 13.17 19.27 11.37
CA ALA A 426 13.84 19.85 12.55
C ALA A 426 12.86 20.51 13.52
N LYS A 427 11.84 21.19 13.01
CA LYS A 427 10.77 21.80 13.81
C LYS A 427 9.83 20.74 14.39
N LEU A 428 9.38 19.78 13.57
CA LEU A 428 8.54 18.66 14.00
C LEU A 428 9.24 17.75 15.01
N VAL A 429 10.54 17.51 14.87
CA VAL A 429 11.37 16.74 15.80
C VAL A 429 11.60 17.54 17.08
N ALA A 430 11.80 18.86 17.01
CA ALA A 430 11.88 19.70 18.20
C ALA A 430 10.55 19.72 18.98
N ASP A 431 9.42 19.84 18.28
CA ASP A 431 8.08 19.77 18.86
C ASP A 431 7.80 18.35 19.43
N PHE A 432 8.27 17.31 18.75
CA PHE A 432 8.15 15.92 19.19
C PHE A 432 8.99 15.62 20.45
N LYS A 433 10.27 16.01 20.47
CA LYS A 433 11.15 15.87 21.64
C LYS A 433 10.57 16.62 22.85
N LYS A 434 10.00 17.80 22.63
CA LYS A 434 9.31 18.57 23.67
C LYS A 434 8.09 17.81 24.22
N HIS A 435 7.35 17.07 23.40
CA HIS A 435 6.23 16.25 23.85
C HIS A 435 6.65 14.97 24.60
N LEU A 436 7.67 14.26 24.12
CA LEU A 436 8.23 13.08 24.81
C LEU A 436 8.80 13.44 26.19
N ASP A 437 9.48 14.59 26.31
CA ASP A 437 9.99 15.09 27.60
C ASP A 437 8.85 15.46 28.56
N LEU A 438 7.73 15.99 28.05
CA LEU A 438 6.57 16.33 28.87
C LEU A 438 5.84 15.09 29.40
N GLU A 439 5.68 14.04 28.60
CA GLU A 439 5.06 12.78 29.04
C GLU A 439 5.97 11.99 29.98
N SER A 440 7.27 11.97 29.71
CA SER A 440 8.27 11.35 30.59
C SER A 440 8.28 12.04 31.97
N ARG A 441 8.14 13.38 32.00
CA ARG A 441 7.96 14.16 33.24
C ARG A 441 6.62 13.91 33.93
N ALA A 442 5.53 13.76 33.19
CA ALA A 442 4.22 13.46 33.75
C ALA A 442 4.19 12.07 34.41
N LEU A 443 4.79 11.06 33.76
CA LEU A 443 4.91 9.70 34.31
C LEU A 443 5.82 9.65 35.54
N LEU A 444 6.91 10.43 35.58
CA LEU A 444 7.75 10.61 36.77
C LEU A 444 7.02 11.29 37.93
N HIS A 445 6.15 12.27 37.65
CA HIS A 445 5.33 12.89 38.69
C HIS A 445 4.23 11.95 39.22
N MET A 446 3.63 11.13 38.37
CA MET A 446 2.61 10.16 38.79
C MET A 446 3.20 8.96 39.57
N SER A 447 4.44 8.57 39.29
CA SER A 447 5.14 7.54 40.06
C SER A 447 5.57 8.04 41.45
N ASN A 448 6.00 9.30 41.57
CA ASN A 448 6.31 9.92 42.87
C ASN A 448 5.08 10.15 43.78
N HIS A 449 3.88 10.29 43.22
CA HIS A 449 2.65 10.38 44.03
C HIS A 449 2.16 9.02 44.55
N ASN A 450 2.57 7.91 43.94
CA ASN A 450 2.21 6.56 44.41
C ASN A 450 3.12 6.03 45.53
N GLU A 451 4.28 6.63 45.78
CA GLU A 451 5.14 6.27 46.93
C GLU A 451 4.74 6.95 48.24
N LEU A 452 3.99 8.07 48.19
CA LEU A 452 3.49 8.76 49.39
C LEU A 452 2.15 8.22 49.91
N GLY A 453 1.53 7.26 49.22
CA GLY A 453 0.23 6.66 49.59
C GLY A 453 0.29 5.30 50.29
N ARG A 454 1.48 4.72 50.50
CA ARG A 454 1.67 3.39 51.13
C ARG A 454 2.48 3.47 52.42
N SER A 455 2.09 4.34 53.36
CA SER A 455 2.63 4.31 54.72
C SER A 455 1.61 4.79 55.75
N SER A 456 0.48 4.10 55.83
CA SER A 456 -0.36 4.04 57.04
C SER A 456 -1.58 3.18 56.71
N ILE A 457 -1.58 1.92 57.13
CA ILE A 457 -2.73 1.06 57.49
C ILE A 457 -2.10 -0.32 57.68
N TRP A 458 -1.69 -0.62 58.91
CA TRP A 458 -1.59 -1.96 59.51
C TRP A 458 -1.26 -1.75 60.99
N ARG A 459 -2.29 -1.52 61.82
CA ARG A 459 -2.35 -1.82 63.25
C ARG A 459 -3.80 -1.74 63.72
N GLN A 460 -4.23 -2.79 64.44
CA GLN A 460 -5.55 -3.03 65.05
C GLN A 460 -6.60 -3.47 64.02
N GLU A 461 -7.27 -4.63 64.11
CA GLU A 461 -7.53 -5.59 65.20
C GLU A 461 -7.32 -7.04 64.73
#